data_AF-W4P7L6-F1
#
_entry.id   AF-W4P7L6-F1
#
_cell.length_a   1.000
_cell.length_b   1.000
_cell.length_c   1.000
_cell.angle_alpha   90.00
_cell.angle_beta   90.00
_cell.angle_gamma   90.00
#
_symmetry.space_group_name_H-M   'P 1'
#
loop_
_entity.id
_entity.type
_entity.pdbx_description
1 polymer ?
#
loop_
_entity_poly.entity_id
_entity_poly.type
_entity_poly.pdbx_seq_one_letter_code
_entity_poly.pdbx_strand_id
1 'polypeptide(L)'
;MQGSNELNTRTNIVFVLTDVLETNLMDMENEYRKQGFGLRHDTKRNYNTAIASIKKIKRDVDHCSQETQENFGNDADVVNALLLTLIDRCGDDDELAFKFYNYIKSFPSKLKLNLKMDDAFAHLFEK
;
A
#
# COMPACT_ATOMS: atom_id res chain seq x y z
N MET A 1 -21.91 -4.22 -13.01
CA MET A 1 -21.05 -3.50 -12.04
C MET A 1 -21.77 -2.24 -11.62
N GLN A 2 -22.39 -2.20 -10.43
CA GLN A 2 -22.80 -0.92 -9.84
C GLN A 2 -21.52 -0.10 -9.66
N GLY A 3 -21.49 1.10 -10.24
CA GLY A 3 -20.28 1.93 -10.32
C GLY A 3 -19.66 2.13 -8.95
N SER A 4 -18.33 1.96 -8.86
CA SER A 4 -17.58 2.31 -7.66
C SER A 4 -17.88 3.76 -7.29
N ASN A 5 -18.30 3.99 -6.04
CA ASN A 5 -18.44 5.32 -5.47
C ASN A 5 -17.20 5.65 -4.61
N GLU A 6 -17.05 6.92 -4.24
CA GLU A 6 -15.87 7.38 -3.48
C GLU A 6 -15.72 6.65 -2.14
N LEU A 7 -16.83 6.36 -1.45
CA LEU A 7 -16.82 5.65 -0.18
C LEU A 7 -16.31 4.20 -0.35
N ASN A 8 -16.83 3.46 -1.32
CA ASN A 8 -16.39 2.09 -1.62
C ASN A 8 -14.92 2.06 -1.98
N THR A 9 -14.45 3.03 -2.76
CA THR A 9 -13.01 3.15 -3.10
C THR A 9 -12.16 3.39 -1.84
N ARG A 10 -12.61 4.29 -0.94
CA ARG A 10 -11.92 4.58 0.33
C ARG A 10 -11.98 3.44 1.33
N THR A 11 -13.03 2.63 1.32
CA THR A 11 -13.12 1.44 2.16
C THR A 11 -12.20 0.34 1.61
N ASN A 12 -12.24 0.10 0.30
CA ASN A 12 -11.42 -0.93 -0.35
C ASN A 12 -9.92 -0.65 -0.18
N ILE A 13 -9.49 0.62 -0.31
CA ILE A 13 -8.07 0.95 -0.14
C ILE A 13 -7.55 0.63 1.25
N VAL A 14 -8.38 0.70 2.31
CA VAL A 14 -7.95 0.35 3.68
C VAL A 14 -7.66 -1.15 3.77
N PHE A 15 -8.52 -2.01 3.22
CA PHE A 15 -8.31 -3.46 3.22
C PHE A 15 -7.11 -3.85 2.35
N VAL A 16 -7.01 -3.26 1.16
CA VAL A 16 -5.88 -3.44 0.24
C VAL A 16 -4.56 -3.03 0.91
N LEU A 17 -4.48 -1.84 1.51
CA LEU A 17 -3.27 -1.38 2.19
C LEU A 17 -2.95 -2.19 3.45
N THR A 18 -3.96 -2.76 4.11
CA THR A 18 -3.77 -3.66 5.25
C THR A 18 -3.08 -4.95 4.82
N ASP A 19 -3.48 -5.51 3.67
CA ASP A 19 -2.84 -6.68 3.08
C ASP A 19 -1.41 -6.37 2.60
N VAL A 20 -1.23 -5.26 1.89
CA VAL A 20 0.08 -4.76 1.45
C VAL A 20 1.03 -4.60 2.65
N LEU A 21 0.57 -4.05 3.76
CA LEU A 21 1.37 -3.90 4.98
C LEU A 21 1.73 -5.27 5.58
N GLU A 22 0.80 -6.21 5.66
CA GLU A 22 1.08 -7.56 6.15
C GLU A 22 2.17 -8.25 5.31
N THR A 23 2.02 -8.22 3.99
CA THR A 23 2.97 -8.80 3.03
C THR A 23 4.36 -8.21 3.21
N ASN A 24 4.48 -6.87 3.20
CA ASN A 24 5.77 -6.21 3.37
C ASN A 24 6.41 -6.46 4.75
N LEU A 25 5.61 -6.59 5.82
CA LEU A 25 6.13 -6.95 7.14
C LEU A 25 6.72 -8.37 7.17
N MET A 26 6.03 -9.33 6.54
CA MET A 26 6.51 -10.71 6.43
C MET A 26 7.77 -10.80 5.56
N ASP A 27 7.80 -10.10 4.43
CA ASP A 27 8.96 -10.06 3.54
C ASP A 27 10.18 -9.44 4.21
N MET A 28 10.01 -8.33 4.94
CA MET A 28 11.08 -7.70 5.72
C MET A 28 11.65 -8.67 6.77
N GLU A 29 10.81 -9.39 7.52
CA GLU A 29 11.28 -10.38 8.50
C GLU A 29 12.06 -11.52 7.82
N ASN A 30 11.59 -11.98 6.67
CA ASN A 30 12.28 -13.00 5.87
C ASN A 30 13.64 -12.50 5.37
N GLU A 31 13.74 -11.27 4.87
CA GLU A 31 15.00 -10.68 4.40
C GLU A 31 16.00 -10.46 5.53
N TYR A 32 15.55 -9.98 6.70
CA TYR A 32 16.41 -9.90 7.88
C TYR A 32 16.97 -11.27 8.27
N ARG A 33 16.11 -12.29 8.28
CA ARG A 33 16.53 -13.65 8.62
C ARG A 33 17.55 -14.22 7.64
N LYS A 34 17.38 -13.98 6.34
CA LYS A 34 18.36 -14.37 5.30
C LYS A 34 19.73 -13.74 5.51
N GLN A 35 19.76 -12.51 6.03
CA GLN A 35 20.99 -11.78 6.32
C GLN A 35 21.57 -12.07 7.72
N GLY A 36 20.97 -13.00 8.47
CA GLY A 36 21.42 -13.35 9.83
C GLY A 36 21.04 -12.33 10.90
N PHE A 37 20.14 -11.39 10.58
CA PHE A 37 19.61 -10.42 11.52
C PHE A 37 18.27 -10.87 12.11
N GLY A 38 17.92 -10.25 13.25
CA GLY A 38 16.63 -10.41 13.89
C GLY A 38 16.17 -9.09 14.51
N LEU A 39 14.86 -8.90 14.57
CA LEU A 39 14.28 -7.77 15.29
C LEU A 39 14.63 -7.86 16.78
N ARG A 40 14.92 -6.70 17.40
CA ARG A 40 15.07 -6.60 18.86
C ARG A 40 13.80 -7.08 19.55
N HIS A 41 13.92 -7.62 20.76
CA HIS A 41 12.81 -8.26 21.47
C HIS A 41 11.54 -7.40 21.54
N ASP A 42 11.67 -6.14 21.97
CA ASP A 42 10.50 -5.26 22.13
C ASP A 42 9.90 -4.82 20.79
N THR A 43 10.76 -4.56 19.79
CA THR A 43 10.32 -4.30 18.41
C THR A 43 9.55 -5.50 17.86
N LYS A 44 10.08 -6.71 18.04
CA LYS A 44 9.44 -7.95 17.61
C LYS A 44 8.07 -8.13 18.27
N ARG A 45 7.95 -7.83 19.56
CA ARG A 45 6.66 -7.87 20.29
C ARG A 45 5.64 -6.90 19.69
N ASN A 46 6.06 -5.67 19.39
CA ASN A 46 5.19 -4.67 18.77
C ASN A 46 4.75 -5.11 17.37
N TYR A 47 5.67 -5.61 16.56
CA TYR A 47 5.39 -6.13 15.21
C TYR A 47 4.40 -7.29 15.26
N ASN A 48 4.62 -8.28 16.13
CA ASN A 48 3.69 -9.40 16.29
C ASN A 48 2.29 -8.94 16.71
N THR A 49 2.21 -7.91 17.56
CA THR A 49 0.93 -7.33 17.99
C THR A 49 0.23 -6.61 16.84
N ALA A 50 0.98 -5.88 16.00
CA ALA A 50 0.47 -5.23 14.80
C ALA A 50 -0.04 -6.26 13.79
N ILE A 51 0.75 -7.29 13.46
CA ILE A 51 0.35 -8.38 12.56
C ILE A 51 -0.90 -9.10 13.08
N ALA A 52 -0.97 -9.38 14.38
CA ALA A 52 -2.15 -10.01 14.98
C ALA A 52 -3.41 -9.13 14.84
N SER A 53 -3.25 -7.80 14.93
CA SER A 53 -4.36 -6.84 14.77
C SER A 53 -4.77 -6.70 13.30
N ILE A 54 -3.80 -6.63 12.38
CA ILE A 54 -4.01 -6.65 10.92
C ILE A 54 -4.79 -7.89 10.50
N LYS A 55 -4.37 -9.08 10.95
CA LYS A 55 -5.08 -10.34 10.68
C LYS A 55 -6.52 -10.32 11.17
N LYS A 56 -6.82 -9.65 12.29
CA LYS A 56 -8.20 -9.51 12.78
C LYS A 56 -9.03 -8.59 11.89
N ILE A 57 -8.46 -7.47 11.41
CA ILE A 57 -9.14 -6.56 10.48
C ILE A 57 -9.45 -7.28 9.17
N LYS A 58 -8.49 -8.06 8.65
CA LYS A 58 -8.68 -8.83 7.41
C LYS A 58 -9.77 -9.89 7.50
N ARG A 59 -10.07 -10.43 8.69
CA ARG A 59 -11.15 -11.43 8.86
C ARG A 59 -12.52 -10.92 8.44
N ASP A 60 -12.74 -9.61 8.39
CA ASP A 60 -13.99 -9.07 7.87
C ASP A 60 -14.18 -9.43 6.38
N VAL A 61 -13.08 -9.53 5.63
CA VAL A 61 -13.07 -9.97 4.23
C VAL A 61 -13.42 -11.46 4.10
N ASP A 62 -13.09 -12.30 5.10
CA ASP A 62 -13.42 -13.74 5.10
C ASP A 62 -14.94 -14.00 5.05
N HIS A 63 -15.76 -13.01 5.43
CA HIS A 63 -17.22 -13.10 5.39
C HIS A 63 -17.80 -12.79 4.00
N CYS A 64 -16.96 -12.35 3.06
CA CYS A 64 -17.35 -12.07 1.68
C CYS A 64 -17.28 -13.34 0.81
N SER A 65 -17.83 -13.28 -0.42
CA SER A 65 -17.72 -14.39 -1.37
C SER A 65 -16.27 -14.68 -1.75
N GLN A 66 -15.97 -15.91 -2.16
CA GLN A 66 -14.62 -16.30 -2.60
C GLN A 66 -14.10 -15.38 -3.72
N GLU A 67 -14.94 -15.07 -4.72
CA GLU A 67 -14.61 -14.13 -5.80
C GLU A 67 -14.21 -12.74 -5.25
N THR A 68 -14.92 -12.26 -4.22
CA THR A 68 -14.60 -10.97 -3.60
C THR A 68 -13.27 -11.02 -2.87
N GLN A 69 -12.99 -12.12 -2.15
CA GLN A 69 -11.72 -12.31 -1.46
C GLN A 69 -10.54 -12.36 -2.46
N GLU A 70 -10.70 -13.08 -3.58
CA GLU A 70 -9.72 -13.13 -4.66
C GLU A 70 -9.50 -11.75 -5.29
N ASN A 71 -10.56 -10.97 -5.52
CA ASN A 71 -10.44 -9.61 -6.03
C ASN A 71 -9.65 -8.70 -5.07
N PHE A 72 -9.88 -8.79 -3.76
CA PHE A 72 -9.09 -8.04 -2.79
C PHE A 72 -7.61 -8.42 -2.78
N GLY A 73 -7.30 -9.72 -2.86
CA GLY A 73 -5.92 -10.21 -2.96
C GLY A 73 -5.24 -9.69 -4.23
N ASN A 74 -5.91 -9.80 -5.38
CA ASN A 74 -5.40 -9.29 -6.65
C ASN A 74 -5.15 -7.77 -6.63
N ASP A 75 -6.08 -7.00 -6.05
CA ASP A 75 -5.92 -5.55 -5.91
C ASP A 75 -4.73 -5.21 -4.99
N ALA A 76 -4.53 -5.95 -3.90
CA ALA A 76 -3.37 -5.80 -3.01
C ALA A 76 -2.05 -6.11 -3.70
N ASP A 77 -1.96 -7.19 -4.46
CA ASP A 77 -0.77 -7.55 -5.23
C ASP A 77 -0.43 -6.47 -6.27
N VAL A 78 -1.42 -5.96 -7.00
CA VAL A 78 -1.23 -4.88 -7.98
C VAL A 78 -0.73 -3.60 -7.29
N VAL A 79 -1.33 -3.20 -6.16
CA VAL A 79 -0.91 -2.02 -5.42
C VAL A 79 0.51 -2.19 -4.88
N ASN A 80 0.85 -3.35 -4.32
CA ASN A 80 2.18 -3.62 -3.82
C ASN A 80 3.23 -3.58 -4.94
N ALA A 81 2.93 -4.20 -6.09
CA ALA A 81 3.82 -4.20 -7.24
C ALA A 81 4.08 -2.78 -7.77
N LEU A 82 3.06 -1.93 -7.83
CA LEU A 82 3.20 -0.53 -8.23
C LEU A 82 4.06 0.26 -7.23
N LEU A 83 3.82 0.06 -5.93
CA LEU A 83 4.58 0.73 -4.86
C LEU A 83 6.06 0.33 -4.91
N LEU A 84 6.36 -0.97 -4.94
CA LEU A 84 7.72 -1.49 -4.98
C LEU A 84 8.44 -1.06 -6.27
N THR A 85 7.75 -1.06 -7.41
CA THR A 85 8.31 -0.55 -8.68
C THR A 85 8.64 0.93 -8.59
N LEU A 86 7.75 1.74 -8.00
CA LEU A 86 8.01 3.17 -7.84
C LEU A 86 9.25 3.40 -6.96
N ILE A 87 9.36 2.71 -5.83
CA ILE A 87 10.52 2.79 -4.92
C ILE A 87 11.80 2.35 -5.64
N ASP A 88 11.77 1.21 -6.33
CA ASP A 88 12.92 0.64 -7.04
C ASP A 88 13.37 1.50 -8.24
N ARG A 89 12.45 2.23 -8.88
CA ARG A 89 12.79 3.13 -10.01
C ARG A 89 13.21 4.53 -9.57
N CYS A 90 12.73 5.02 -8.44
CA CYS A 90 13.06 6.37 -7.96
C CYS A 90 14.24 6.39 -6.98
N GLY A 91 14.37 5.39 -6.10
CA GLY A 91 15.31 5.45 -4.98
C GLY A 91 15.08 6.73 -4.17
N ASP A 92 16.12 7.55 -4.03
CA ASP A 92 16.10 8.84 -3.34
C ASP A 92 15.90 10.04 -4.30
N ASP A 93 15.60 9.81 -5.58
CA ASP A 93 15.35 10.87 -6.57
C ASP A 93 13.90 11.35 -6.51
N ASP A 94 13.64 12.32 -5.63
CA ASP A 94 12.33 12.93 -5.45
C ASP A 94 11.82 13.65 -6.71
N GLU A 95 12.71 14.21 -7.54
CA GLU A 95 12.31 14.85 -8.80
C GLU A 95 11.77 13.83 -9.80
N LEU A 96 12.39 12.64 -9.88
CA LEU A 96 11.92 11.54 -10.70
C LEU A 96 10.59 10.98 -10.19
N ALA A 97 10.44 10.81 -8.88
CA ALA A 97 9.16 10.44 -8.26
C ALA A 97 8.05 11.43 -8.62
N PHE A 98 8.35 12.74 -8.57
CA PHE A 98 7.41 13.79 -8.95
C PHE A 98 7.06 13.75 -10.45
N LYS A 99 8.02 13.43 -11.34
CA LYS A 99 7.75 13.23 -12.77
C LYS A 99 6.79 12.06 -13.00
N PHE A 100 7.00 10.92 -12.34
CA PHE A 100 6.06 9.79 -12.43
C PHE A 100 4.68 10.13 -11.89
N TYR A 101 4.61 10.81 -10.74
CA TYR A 101 3.35 11.29 -10.17
C TYR A 101 2.58 12.15 -11.17
N ASN A 102 3.23 13.15 -11.79
CA ASN A 102 2.60 13.99 -12.80
C ASN A 102 2.23 13.23 -14.07
N TYR A 103 3.05 12.27 -14.49
CA TYR A 103 2.73 11.41 -15.63
C TYR A 103 1.44 10.63 -15.39
N ILE A 104 1.27 10.02 -14.21
CA ILE A 104 0.03 9.34 -13.83
C ILE A 104 -1.16 10.32 -13.73
N LYS A 105 -0.93 11.50 -13.14
CA LYS A 105 -1.95 12.57 -13.01
C LYS A 105 -2.42 13.11 -14.36
N SER A 106 -1.63 12.98 -15.42
CA SER A 106 -1.99 13.42 -16.77
C SER A 106 -3.12 12.60 -17.41
N PHE A 107 -3.37 11.38 -16.94
CA PHE A 107 -4.46 10.55 -17.44
C PHE A 107 -5.82 11.06 -16.94
N PRO A 108 -6.89 11.04 -17.77
CA PRO A 108 -8.21 11.51 -17.36
C PRO A 108 -8.74 10.76 -16.12
N SER A 109 -9.23 11.52 -15.14
CA SER A 109 -9.79 10.94 -13.91
C SER A 109 -11.06 10.14 -14.22
N LYS A 110 -11.05 8.85 -13.86
CA LYS A 110 -12.22 7.94 -13.99
C LYS A 110 -13.16 8.00 -12.80
N LEU A 111 -12.63 8.29 -11.60
CA LEU A 111 -13.36 8.26 -10.32
C LEU A 111 -13.61 9.66 -9.74
N LYS A 112 -13.04 10.70 -10.36
CA LYS A 112 -13.13 12.10 -9.89
C LYS A 112 -12.69 12.28 -8.43
N LEU A 113 -11.72 11.48 -7.99
CA LEU A 113 -11.13 11.61 -6.66
C LEU A 113 -10.46 12.98 -6.52
N ASN A 114 -10.58 13.58 -5.33
CA ASN A 114 -9.88 14.81 -5.00
C ASN A 114 -8.42 14.51 -4.63
N LEU A 115 -7.51 14.67 -5.59
CA LEU A 115 -6.09 14.33 -5.46
C LEU A 115 -5.22 15.53 -5.04
N LYS A 116 -5.66 16.35 -4.08
CA LYS A 116 -4.82 17.42 -3.50
C LYS A 116 -3.69 16.82 -2.66
N MET A 117 -2.70 16.25 -3.34
CA MET A 117 -1.52 15.62 -2.76
C MET A 117 -0.22 16.29 -3.25
N ASP A 118 -0.33 17.43 -3.95
CA ASP A 118 0.84 18.18 -4.44
C ASP A 118 1.72 18.66 -3.28
N ASP A 119 1.11 18.85 -2.09
CA ASP A 119 1.81 19.19 -0.84
C ASP A 119 2.83 18.13 -0.42
N ALA A 120 2.67 16.87 -0.84
CA ALA A 120 3.66 15.81 -0.58
C ALA A 120 5.02 16.07 -1.26
N PHE A 121 5.05 16.96 -2.26
CA PHE A 121 6.23 17.37 -2.99
C PHE A 121 6.59 18.85 -2.75
N ALA A 122 6.01 19.49 -1.74
CA ALA A 122 6.22 20.92 -1.47
C ALA A 122 7.69 21.28 -1.27
N HIS A 123 8.48 20.39 -0.67
CA HIS A 123 9.92 20.56 -0.42
C HIS A 123 10.75 20.71 -1.70
N LEU A 124 10.25 20.24 -2.86
CA LEU A 124 10.90 20.46 -4.15
C LEU A 124 10.79 21.91 -4.65
N PHE A 125 9.87 22.69 -4.08
CA PHE A 125 9.57 24.06 -4.50
C PHE A 125 9.97 25.12 -3.48
N GLU A 126 10.31 24.72 -2.26
CA GLU A 126 10.89 25.59 -1.23
C GLU A 126 12.38 25.79 -1.54
N LYS A 127 12.73 27.00 -2.00
CA LYS A 127 14.11 27.42 -2.29
C LYS A 127 14.80 28.02 -1.07
#